data_AF-A0A937QXS3-F1
#
_entry.id   AF-A0A937QXS3-F1
#
_cell.length_a   1.000
_cell.length_b   1.000
_cell.length_c   1.000
_cell.angle_alpha   90.00
_cell.angle_beta   90.00
_cell.angle_gamma   90.00
#
_symmetry.space_group_name_H-M   'P 1'
#
loop_
_entity.id
_entity.type
_entity.pdbx_description
1 polymer ?
#
loop_
_entity_poly.entity_id
_entity_poly.type
_entity_poly.pdbx_seq_one_letter_code
_entity_poly.pdbx_strand_id
1 'polypeptide(L)'
;MKPTKNLGYGFLIILFFAVIGHSTVLGESRELTLAVGLTIPPYNIPETNSGIELDIVREALKAKGYSIKPKYVPFARRNLELSNREADGVLTINTDSGIDKKIRDAFNEGLKELRRTGRYNEIVKKYLSQKQGTGE
;
A
#
# COMPACT_ATOMS: atom_id res chain seq x y z
N MET A 1 -61.74 -32.88 -34.74
CA MET A 1 -62.54 -32.00 -33.85
C MET A 1 -62.13 -32.29 -32.40
N LYS A 2 -61.81 -31.24 -31.65
CA LYS A 2 -61.23 -31.15 -30.27
C LYS A 2 -62.19 -31.71 -29.16
N PRO A 3 -61.88 -31.56 -27.84
CA PRO A 3 -60.72 -31.94 -27.01
C PRO A 3 -61.20 -32.55 -25.65
N THR A 4 -60.30 -32.83 -24.68
CA THR A 4 -60.44 -32.57 -23.20
C THR A 4 -59.38 -33.38 -22.43
N LYS A 5 -58.76 -32.99 -21.31
CA LYS A 5 -58.61 -31.77 -20.49
C LYS A 5 -57.43 -32.07 -19.54
N ASN A 6 -56.65 -31.04 -19.23
CA ASN A 6 -55.44 -31.05 -18.39
C ASN A 6 -55.73 -31.41 -16.92
N LEU A 7 -54.80 -32.07 -16.20
CA LEU A 7 -54.58 -31.85 -14.75
C LEU A 7 -53.29 -32.50 -14.22
N GLY A 8 -52.43 -31.74 -13.53
CA GLY A 8 -51.41 -32.29 -12.63
C GLY A 8 -50.08 -31.52 -12.56
N TYR A 9 -50.02 -30.52 -11.68
CA TYR A 9 -48.82 -29.77 -11.31
C TYR A 9 -47.82 -30.62 -10.52
N GLY A 10 -46.53 -30.33 -10.68
CA GLY A 10 -45.44 -30.80 -9.80
C GLY A 10 -44.10 -30.28 -10.31
N PHE A 11 -43.85 -28.98 -10.27
CA PHE A 11 -42.97 -28.41 -9.25
C PHE A 11 -41.74 -29.27 -8.97
N LEU A 12 -40.70 -29.11 -9.78
CA LEU A 12 -39.33 -29.22 -9.28
C LEU A 12 -38.44 -28.20 -9.99
N ILE A 13 -38.58 -26.98 -9.51
CA ILE A 13 -37.56 -25.94 -9.58
C ILE A 13 -36.32 -26.54 -8.90
N ILE A 14 -35.39 -27.12 -9.67
CA ILE A 14 -34.00 -27.19 -9.22
C ILE A 14 -33.40 -25.86 -9.64
N LEU A 15 -33.68 -24.84 -8.83
CA LEU A 15 -32.82 -23.68 -8.70
C LEU A 15 -31.51 -24.24 -8.16
N PHE A 16 -30.64 -24.73 -9.04
CA PHE A 16 -29.27 -24.97 -8.65
C PHE A 16 -28.73 -23.57 -8.37
N PHE A 17 -28.61 -23.26 -7.07
CA PHE A 17 -27.92 -22.11 -6.54
C PHE A 17 -26.47 -22.16 -7.04
N ALA A 18 -26.25 -21.80 -8.30
CA ALA A 18 -24.99 -21.24 -8.75
C ALA A 18 -24.99 -19.78 -8.32
N VAL A 19 -25.13 -19.55 -7.00
CA VAL A 19 -24.43 -18.44 -6.37
C VAL A 19 -22.97 -18.85 -6.49
N ILE A 20 -22.41 -18.55 -7.66
CA ILE A 20 -20.98 -18.45 -7.83
C ILE A 20 -20.60 -17.38 -6.83
N GLY A 21 -20.19 -17.84 -5.65
CA GLY A 21 -19.46 -17.06 -4.70
C GLY A 21 -18.27 -16.52 -5.48
N HIS A 22 -18.41 -15.29 -5.99
CA HIS A 22 -17.27 -14.44 -6.20
C HIS A 22 -16.77 -14.19 -4.78
N SER A 23 -15.95 -15.11 -4.28
CA SER A 23 -15.03 -14.82 -3.20
C SER A 23 -14.15 -13.72 -3.76
N THR A 24 -14.57 -12.48 -3.53
CA THR A 24 -13.65 -11.37 -3.51
C THR A 24 -12.65 -11.73 -2.45
N VAL A 25 -11.52 -12.29 -2.89
CA VAL A 25 -10.30 -12.26 -2.11
C VAL A 25 -10.01 -10.78 -1.96
N LEU A 26 -10.56 -10.18 -0.91
CA LEU A 26 -10.13 -8.88 -0.41
C LEU A 26 -8.68 -9.13 -0.04
N GLY A 27 -7.77 -8.81 -0.96
CA GLY A 27 -6.34 -8.98 -0.76
C GLY A 27 -5.99 -8.24 0.52
N GLU A 28 -5.68 -9.00 1.57
CA GLU A 28 -5.24 -8.45 2.83
C GLU A 28 -3.96 -7.66 2.55
N SER A 29 -3.95 -6.39 2.95
CA SER A 29 -2.78 -5.53 2.76
C SER A 29 -1.64 -6.11 3.58
N ARG A 30 -0.57 -6.57 2.92
CA ARG A 30 0.60 -7.09 3.64
C ARG A 30 1.29 -5.92 4.34
N GLU A 31 1.32 -5.95 5.66
CA GLU A 31 2.04 -4.95 6.44
C GLU A 31 3.56 -5.17 6.31
N LEU A 32 4.29 -4.11 6.00
CA LEU A 32 5.74 -4.07 5.90
C LEU A 32 6.29 -3.16 6.99
N THR A 33 7.23 -3.66 7.77
CA THR A 33 7.96 -2.85 8.75
C THR A 33 9.15 -2.20 8.07
N LEU A 34 9.14 -0.87 7.95
CA LEU A 34 10.26 -0.13 7.34
C LEU A 34 11.02 0.65 8.39
N ALA A 35 12.34 0.47 8.47
CA ALA A 35 13.17 1.31 9.33
C ALA A 35 13.27 2.72 8.71
N VAL A 36 12.92 3.75 9.48
CA VAL A 36 12.91 5.15 9.03
C VAL A 36 13.93 5.92 9.86
N GLY A 37 14.74 6.78 9.21
CA GLY A 37 15.67 7.64 9.91
C GLY A 37 14.94 8.63 10.84
N LEU A 38 15.59 9.01 11.92
CA LEU A 38 15.04 10.01 12.85
C LEU A 38 15.01 11.42 12.20
N THR A 39 13.90 12.12 12.47
CA THR A 39 13.61 13.55 12.27
C THR A 39 14.52 14.30 11.28
N ILE A 40 14.08 14.38 10.02
CA ILE A 40 14.59 15.29 8.99
C ILE A 40 13.40 15.99 8.34
N PRO A 41 12.77 16.99 8.97
CA PRO A 41 11.68 17.73 8.35
C PRO A 41 12.16 18.45 7.09
N PRO A 42 11.36 18.50 6.01
CA PRO A 42 10.01 17.92 5.87
C PRO A 42 9.97 16.46 5.38
N TYR A 43 11.12 15.81 5.23
CA TYR A 43 11.26 14.49 4.60
C TYR A 43 10.77 13.34 5.48
N ASN A 44 11.10 13.36 6.77
CA ASN A 44 10.62 12.42 7.78
C ASN A 44 10.34 13.17 9.08
N ILE A 45 9.12 13.05 9.60
CA ILE A 45 8.61 13.77 10.77
C ILE A 45 7.98 12.73 11.72
N PRO A 46 8.78 12.09 12.59
CA PRO A 46 8.31 11.03 13.50
C PRO A 46 7.15 11.48 14.40
N GLU A 47 7.17 12.74 14.83
CA GLU A 47 6.19 13.31 15.77
C GLU A 47 4.77 13.27 15.20
N THR A 48 4.63 13.35 13.88
CA THR A 48 3.34 13.30 13.17
C THR A 48 3.19 12.03 12.34
N ASN A 49 4.15 11.10 12.46
CA ASN A 49 4.24 9.89 11.65
C ASN A 49 4.12 10.17 10.14
N SER A 50 4.76 11.24 9.67
CA SER A 50 4.57 11.78 8.32
C SER A 50 5.89 12.23 7.69
N GLY A 51 5.81 12.89 6.53
CA GLY A 51 6.95 13.42 5.80
C GLY A 51 6.96 13.00 4.33
N ILE A 52 7.70 13.74 3.51
CA ILE A 52 7.74 13.55 2.06
C ILE A 52 8.13 12.10 1.69
N GLU A 53 9.21 11.57 2.25
CA GLU A 53 9.72 10.25 1.88
C GLU A 53 8.76 9.14 2.30
N LEU A 54 8.24 9.25 3.53
CA LEU A 54 7.36 8.27 4.12
C LEU A 54 6.00 8.22 3.40
N ASP A 55 5.45 9.38 3.05
CA ASP A 55 4.18 9.46 2.33
C ASP A 55 4.31 8.97 0.88
N ILE A 56 5.42 9.28 0.19
CA ILE A 56 5.68 8.75 -1.16
C ILE A 56 5.73 7.22 -1.12
N VAL A 57 6.46 6.65 -0.16
CA VAL A 57 6.63 5.18 -0.06
C VAL A 57 5.33 4.50 0.32
N ARG A 58 4.57 5.07 1.27
CA ARG A 58 3.23 4.59 1.61
C ARG A 58 2.30 4.58 0.41
N GLU A 59 2.19 5.69 -0.32
CA GLU A 59 1.27 5.76 -1.45
C GLU A 59 1.71 4.84 -2.61
N ALA A 60 3.01 4.77 -2.90
CA ALA A 60 3.54 3.89 -3.94
C ALA A 60 3.25 2.41 -3.66
N LEU A 61 3.41 1.97 -2.40
CA LEU A 61 3.22 0.58 -2.00
C LEU A 61 1.76 0.24 -1.67
N LYS A 62 0.95 1.22 -1.24
CA LYS A 62 -0.49 1.05 -1.00
C LYS A 62 -1.23 0.61 -2.25
N ALA A 63 -0.90 1.20 -3.40
CA ALA A 63 -1.47 0.81 -4.70
C ALA A 63 -1.12 -0.64 -5.11
N LYS A 64 -0.16 -1.27 -4.43
CA LYS A 64 0.31 -2.64 -4.65
C LYS A 64 -0.10 -3.61 -3.55
N GLY A 65 -1.00 -3.19 -2.65
CA GLY A 65 -1.52 -4.05 -1.58
C GLY A 65 -0.60 -4.19 -0.37
N TYR A 66 0.23 -3.18 -0.11
CA TYR A 66 1.06 -3.14 1.10
C TYR A 66 0.68 -1.97 2.00
N SER A 67 0.76 -2.19 3.31
CA SER A 67 0.67 -1.15 4.33
C SER A 67 2.05 -0.97 4.97
N ILE A 68 2.39 0.24 5.39
CA ILE A 68 3.70 0.54 5.97
C ILE A 68 3.57 0.82 7.45
N LYS A 69 4.31 0.06 8.26
CA LYS A 69 4.57 0.31 9.67
C LYS A 69 5.98 0.87 9.84
N PRO A 70 6.15 2.18 10.03
CA PRO A 70 7.47 2.76 10.21
C PRO A 70 8.05 2.41 11.59
N LYS A 71 9.31 1.97 11.60
CA LYS A 71 10.14 1.80 12.79
C LYS A 71 11.20 2.90 12.79
N TYR A 72 10.97 3.97 13.54
CA TYR A 72 11.90 5.08 13.62
C TYR A 72 13.15 4.67 14.41
N VAL A 73 14.32 4.71 13.77
CA VAL A 73 15.59 4.31 14.39
C VAL A 73 16.72 5.28 14.00
N PRO A 74 17.73 5.46 14.88
CA PRO A 74 18.94 6.23 14.52
C PRO A 74 19.60 5.68 13.26
N PHE A 75 20.21 6.56 12.44
CA PHE A 75 20.83 6.20 11.17
C PHE A 75 21.78 4.99 11.29
N ALA A 76 22.63 4.97 12.33
CA ALA A 76 23.58 3.90 12.61
C ALA A 76 22.94 2.52 12.85
N ARG A 77 21.65 2.46 13.23
CA ARG A 77 20.93 1.21 13.47
C ARG A 77 20.16 0.70 12.26
N ARG A 78 19.91 1.51 11.23
CA ARG A 78 19.03 1.12 10.10
C ARG A 78 19.49 -0.15 9.38
N ASN A 79 20.79 -0.27 9.13
CA ASN A 79 21.35 -1.46 8.47
C ASN A 79 21.37 -2.68 9.41
N LEU A 80 21.45 -2.44 10.73
CA LEU A 80 21.34 -3.51 11.72
C LEU A 80 19.91 -4.07 11.77
N GLU A 81 18.88 -3.22 11.69
CA GLU A 81 17.48 -3.65 11.63
C GLU A 81 17.20 -4.58 10.44
N LEU A 82 17.77 -4.26 9.27
CA LEU A 82 17.72 -5.13 8.09
C LEU A 82 18.46 -6.45 8.32
N SER A 83 19.68 -6.37 8.84
CA SER A 83 20.54 -7.55 9.07
C SER A 83 19.93 -8.51 10.08
N ASN A 84 19.27 -7.97 11.11
CA ASN A 84 18.58 -8.73 12.14
C ASN A 84 17.18 -9.19 11.72
N ARG A 85 16.72 -8.84 10.51
CA ARG A 85 15.36 -9.12 9.99
C ARG A 85 14.24 -8.54 10.86
N GLU A 86 14.54 -7.48 11.59
CA GLU A 86 13.56 -6.71 12.38
C GLU A 86 12.85 -5.64 11.55
N ALA A 87 13.32 -5.39 10.33
CA ALA A 87 12.67 -4.59 9.31
C ALA A 87 12.71 -5.29 7.94
N ASP A 88 11.65 -5.11 7.14
CA ASP A 88 11.53 -5.61 5.76
C ASP A 88 12.23 -4.68 4.74
N GLY A 89 12.61 -3.47 5.16
CA GLY A 89 13.22 -2.45 4.32
C GLY A 89 13.66 -1.23 5.13
N VAL A 90 14.43 -0.33 4.51
CA VAL A 90 14.81 0.97 5.09
C VAL A 90 14.40 2.08 4.16
N LEU A 91 13.76 3.11 4.71
CA LEU A 91 13.46 4.35 4.04
C LEU A 91 14.77 5.13 3.87
N THR A 92 15.20 5.39 2.61
CA THR A 92 16.49 5.97 2.12
C THR A 92 17.64 5.02 1.74
N ILE A 93 17.38 3.77 1.30
CA ILE A 93 18.47 2.97 0.72
C ILE A 93 18.19 2.52 -0.72
N ASN A 94 19.25 2.61 -1.53
CA ASN A 94 19.41 2.09 -2.88
C ASN A 94 18.93 0.62 -3.01
N THR A 95 18.64 0.17 -4.23
CA THR A 95 18.16 -1.17 -4.60
C THR A 95 19.02 -2.33 -4.09
N ASP A 96 20.22 -2.06 -3.58
CA ASP A 96 21.19 -3.03 -3.04
C ASP A 96 21.11 -3.24 -1.51
N SER A 97 20.11 -2.67 -0.82
CA SER A 97 19.95 -2.79 0.64
C SER A 97 19.49 -4.17 1.16
N GLY A 98 19.36 -5.16 0.28
CA GLY A 98 18.84 -6.48 0.66
C GLY A 98 17.31 -6.52 0.84
N ILE A 99 16.59 -5.54 0.29
CA ILE A 99 15.12 -5.57 0.27
C ILE A 99 14.63 -6.66 -0.69
N ASP A 100 13.48 -7.25 -0.38
CA ASP A 100 12.86 -8.25 -1.25
C ASP A 100 12.57 -7.65 -2.64
N LYS A 101 12.97 -8.39 -3.70
CA LYS A 101 12.81 -7.96 -5.10
C LYS A 101 11.36 -7.60 -5.44
N LYS A 102 10.38 -8.32 -4.89
CA LYS A 102 8.95 -8.07 -5.09
C LYS A 102 8.54 -6.73 -4.48
N ILE A 103 9.05 -6.39 -3.30
CA ILE A 103 8.79 -5.10 -2.63
C ILE A 103 9.42 -3.96 -3.44
N ARG A 104 10.67 -4.15 -3.88
CA ARG A 104 11.38 -3.19 -4.73
C ARG A 104 10.62 -2.91 -6.02
N ASP A 105 10.24 -3.96 -6.73
CA ASP A 105 9.57 -3.84 -8.04
C ASP A 105 8.17 -3.21 -7.86
N ALA A 106 7.44 -3.58 -6.80
CA ALA A 106 6.17 -2.93 -6.43
C ALA A 106 6.33 -1.44 -6.15
N PHE A 107 7.34 -1.05 -5.37
CA PHE A 107 7.65 0.36 -5.12
C PHE A 107 7.97 1.11 -6.42
N ASN A 108 8.81 0.55 -7.29
CA ASN A 108 9.17 1.17 -8.56
C ASN A 108 7.96 1.40 -9.47
N GLU A 109 7.06 0.42 -9.58
CA GLU A 109 5.82 0.56 -10.33
C GLU A 109 4.89 1.62 -9.71
N GLY A 110 4.74 1.60 -8.38
CA GLY A 110 3.96 2.59 -7.65
C GLY A 110 4.49 4.00 -7.84
N LEU A 111 5.82 4.19 -7.74
CA LEU A 111 6.48 5.47 -7.94
C LEU A 111 6.29 5.99 -9.37
N LYS A 112 6.37 5.10 -10.38
CA LYS A 112 6.08 5.46 -11.76
C LYS A 112 4.65 5.99 -11.91
N GLU A 113 3.69 5.35 -11.27
CA GLU A 113 2.28 5.78 -11.28
C GLU A 113 2.08 7.11 -10.58
N LEU A 114 2.68 7.33 -9.40
CA LEU A 114 2.62 8.61 -8.69
C LEU A 114 3.20 9.76 -9.52
N ARG A 115 4.28 9.51 -10.26
CA ARG A 115 4.87 10.50 -11.18
C ARG A 115 3.98 10.76 -12.39
N ARG A 116 3.43 9.70 -12.99
CA ARG A 116 2.55 9.78 -14.17
C ARG A 116 1.26 10.57 -13.87
N THR A 117 0.70 10.39 -12.68
CA THR A 117 -0.55 11.05 -12.25
C THR A 117 -0.36 12.45 -11.68
N GLY A 118 0.89 12.86 -11.42
CA GLY A 118 1.18 14.12 -10.74
C GLY A 118 1.04 14.06 -9.22
N ARG A 119 0.55 12.94 -8.66
CA ARG A 119 0.38 12.75 -7.21
C ARG A 119 1.68 12.92 -6.43
N TYR A 120 2.81 12.50 -7.02
CA TYR A 120 4.14 12.74 -6.44
C TYR A 120 4.36 14.23 -6.14
N ASN A 121 4.02 15.10 -7.10
CA ASN A 121 4.21 16.55 -6.96
C ASN A 121 3.25 17.14 -5.91
N GLU A 122 2.04 16.61 -5.81
CA GLU A 122 1.08 17.02 -4.77
C GLU A 122 1.61 16.73 -3.37
N ILE A 123 2.14 15.52 -3.14
CA ILE A 123 2.74 15.13 -1.86
C ILE A 123 3.91 16.06 -1.53
N VAL A 124 4.83 16.28 -2.47
CA VAL A 124 5.97 17.18 -2.27
C VAL A 124 5.50 18.62 -1.98
N LYS A 125 4.56 19.13 -2.76
CA LYS A 125 4.02 20.49 -2.60
C LYS A 125 3.36 20.69 -1.24
N LYS A 126 2.55 19.72 -0.78
CA LYS A 126 1.92 19.73 0.56
C LYS A 126 2.92 20.11 1.65
N TYR A 127 4.10 19.48 1.64
CA TYR A 127 5.11 19.69 2.68
C TYR A 127 6.00 20.92 2.44
N LEU A 128 6.35 21.22 1.18
CA LEU A 128 7.19 22.39 0.89
C LEU A 128 6.45 23.71 1.03
N SER A 129 5.13 23.74 0.77
CA SER A 129 4.30 24.92 1.02
C SER A 129 4.11 25.20 2.51
N GLN A 130 4.10 24.18 3.37
CA GLN A 130 4.00 24.34 4.83
C GLN A 130 5.26 24.97 5.44
N LYS A 131 6.44 24.68 4.88
CA LYS A 131 7.72 25.28 5.33
C LYS A 131 7.80 26.79 5.07
N GLN A 132 7.08 27.29 4.06
CA GLN A 132 7.12 28.71 3.69
C GLN A 132 6.20 29.60 4.55
N GLY A 133 5.34 29.01 5.40
CA GLY A 133 4.38 29.74 6.25
C GLY A 133 4.81 29.94 7.72
N THR A 134 5.99 29.48 8.13
CA THR A 134 6.48 29.60 9.53
C THR A 134 7.68 30.55 9.64
N GLY A 135 7.69 31.60 8.82
CA GLY A 135 8.68 32.67 8.86
C GLY A 135 8.05 33.99 9.29
N GLU A 136 7.49 34.04 10.50
CA GLU A 136 7.21 35.26 11.27
C GLU A 136 7.72 35.06 12.70
#